data_AF-A0A8T3PDG2-F1
#
_entry.id   AF-A0A8T3PDG2-F1
#
_cell.length_a   1.000
_cell.length_b   1.000
_cell.length_c   1.000
_cell.angle_alpha   90.00
_cell.angle_beta   90.00
_cell.angle_gamma   90.00
#
_symmetry.space_group_name_H-M   'P 1'
#
loop_
_entity.id
_entity.type
_entity.pdbx_description
1 polymer ?
#
loop_
_entity_poly.entity_id
_entity_poly.type
_entity_poly.pdbx_seq_one_letter_code
_entity_poly.pdbx_strand_id
1 'polypeptide(L)'
;MRLIAFLDRVVPALLMAAGVTLLTVGLLSYAAPVEGEGRATTTSSLAADPPASAPPVASAPPVSPAPATARPSIGAPTPLPTLPSGAATPAATSSAAPVVSPSARPVAVVTRVVIPSERIDLPVISRLERVPGQGPDRYPPCDVALFHDAFAQPSEEGATYIYAHAQAGMFIPLLEASLRRDGESLLGALVEVYTDDDKRYLYEIERVKRHALD
;
A
#
# COMPACT_ATOMS: atom_id res chain seq x y z
N MET A 1 12.40 28.72 -57.22
CA MET A 1 11.20 28.15 -56.53
C MET A 1 11.22 26.62 -56.44
N ARG A 2 12.34 25.97 -56.05
CA ARG A 2 12.36 24.52 -55.79
C ARG A 2 13.00 24.12 -54.44
N LEU A 3 13.67 25.05 -53.76
CA LEU A 3 14.31 24.77 -52.47
C LEU A 3 13.32 24.82 -51.29
N ILE A 4 12.34 25.72 -51.33
CA ILE A 4 11.39 25.95 -50.22
C ILE A 4 10.43 24.75 -50.04
N ALA A 5 9.93 24.18 -51.14
CA ALA A 5 9.05 23.00 -51.09
C ALA A 5 9.76 21.71 -50.61
N PHE A 6 11.09 21.66 -50.67
CA PHE A 6 11.86 20.52 -50.16
C PHE A 6 12.03 20.60 -48.64
N LEU A 7 12.21 21.81 -48.09
CA LEU A 7 12.32 22.04 -46.65
C LEU A 7 11.02 21.71 -45.90
N ASP A 8 9.86 22.07 -46.45
CA ASP A 8 8.56 21.80 -45.82
C ASP A 8 8.24 20.30 -45.66
N ARG A 9 8.85 19.45 -46.49
CA ARG A 9 8.62 17.99 -46.46
C ARG A 9 9.61 17.24 -45.58
N VAL A 10 10.81 17.76 -45.41
CA VAL A 10 11.90 17.07 -44.70
C VAL A 10 11.94 17.45 -43.22
N VAL A 11 11.52 18.67 -42.86
CA VAL A 11 11.52 19.15 -41.47
C VAL A 11 10.62 18.32 -40.52
N PRO A 12 9.38 17.92 -40.89
CA PRO A 12 8.54 17.10 -40.00
C PRO A 12 9.14 15.71 -39.74
N ALA A 13 9.78 15.12 -40.75
CA ALA A 13 10.41 13.80 -40.65
C ALA A 13 11.65 13.83 -39.75
N LEU A 14 12.47 14.88 -39.84
CA LEU A 14 13.64 15.07 -38.97
C LEU A 14 13.24 15.34 -37.51
N LEU A 15 12.17 16.11 -37.27
CA LEU A 15 11.66 16.36 -35.92
C LEU A 15 11.13 15.08 -35.25
N MET A 16 10.43 14.22 -35.99
CA MET A 16 9.97 12.93 -35.47
C MET A 16 11.15 11.98 -35.18
N ALA A 17 12.15 11.92 -36.06
CA ALA A 17 13.34 11.08 -35.85
C ALA A 17 14.20 11.54 -34.66
N ALA A 18 14.35 12.86 -34.47
CA ALA A 18 15.04 13.45 -33.32
C ALA A 18 14.29 13.21 -31.99
N GLY A 19 12.95 13.25 -32.02
CA GLY A 19 12.12 12.93 -30.86
C GLY A 19 12.27 11.47 -30.39
N VAL A 20 12.28 10.52 -31.33
CA VAL A 20 12.42 9.08 -31.00
C VAL A 20 13.83 8.74 -30.48
N THR A 21 14.87 9.41 -30.99
CA THR A 21 16.25 9.20 -30.48
C THR A 21 16.47 9.82 -29.10
N LEU A 22 15.83 10.95 -28.78
CA LEU A 22 15.85 11.49 -27.42
C LEU A 22 15.11 10.61 -26.41
N LEU A 23 14.01 9.98 -26.82
CA LEU A 23 13.24 9.06 -25.96
C LEU A 23 14.05 7.80 -25.60
N THR A 24 14.82 7.24 -26.54
CA THR A 24 15.65 6.04 -26.28
C THR A 24 16.89 6.33 -25.46
N VAL A 25 17.49 7.52 -25.59
CA VAL A 25 18.63 7.94 -24.74
C VAL A 25 18.16 8.29 -23.32
N GLY A 26 16.98 8.89 -23.17
CA GLY A 26 16.38 9.20 -21.86
C GLY A 26 16.00 7.96 -21.04
N LEU A 27 15.55 6.89 -21.70
CA LEU A 27 15.19 5.63 -21.02
C LEU A 27 16.41 4.83 -20.50
N LEU A 28 17.60 5.07 -21.06
CA LEU A 28 18.83 4.37 -20.69
C LEU A 28 19.67 5.12 -19.63
N SER A 29 19.41 6.41 -19.40
CA SER A 29 19.94 7.17 -18.25
C SER A 29 19.03 7.01 -17.03
N TYR A 30 18.79 5.77 -16.62
CA TYR A 30 18.34 5.51 -15.26
C TYR A 30 19.59 5.51 -14.38
N ALA A 31 19.85 6.66 -13.74
CA ALA A 31 20.88 6.79 -12.73
C ALA A 31 20.63 5.76 -11.61
N ALA A 32 21.69 5.10 -11.18
CA ALA A 32 21.68 4.18 -10.04
C ALA A 32 21.05 4.84 -8.80
N PRO A 33 20.36 4.08 -7.93
CA PRO A 33 19.89 4.61 -6.66
C PRO A 33 21.08 5.12 -5.85
N VAL A 34 21.02 6.39 -5.46
CA VAL A 34 21.97 6.96 -4.49
C VAL A 34 21.55 6.44 -3.13
N GLU A 35 22.39 5.57 -2.58
CA GLU A 35 22.35 5.15 -1.18
C GLU A 35 22.51 6.40 -0.30
N GLY A 36 21.42 6.82 0.34
CA GLY A 36 21.43 7.95 1.24
C GLY A 36 22.22 7.62 2.50
N GLU A 37 23.53 7.89 2.46
CA GLU A 37 24.39 7.77 3.63
C GLU A 37 23.93 8.77 4.69
N GLY A 38 23.33 8.22 5.75
CA GLY A 38 22.87 8.94 6.92
C GLY A 38 24.04 9.62 7.62
N ARG A 39 24.30 10.88 7.27
CA ARG A 39 25.18 11.74 8.05
C ARG A 39 24.37 12.42 9.15
N ALA A 40 24.33 11.75 10.31
CA ALA A 40 23.95 12.35 11.57
C ALA A 40 24.78 13.63 11.78
N THR A 41 24.13 14.78 11.69
CA THR A 41 24.73 16.05 12.07
C THR A 41 24.35 16.32 13.52
N THR A 42 25.17 15.83 14.43
CA THR A 42 25.20 16.26 15.82
C THR A 42 25.68 17.71 15.86
N THR A 43 24.78 18.66 16.15
CA THR A 43 25.20 19.95 16.72
C THR A 43 24.29 20.29 17.89
N SER A 44 24.91 20.35 19.06
CA SER A 44 24.32 20.66 20.35
C SER A 44 23.91 22.13 20.49
N SER A 45 22.80 22.32 21.21
CA SER A 45 22.63 23.23 22.37
C SER A 45 22.89 24.73 22.21
N LEU A 46 21.83 25.54 22.38
CA LEU A 46 21.82 26.62 23.38
C LEU A 46 20.38 26.93 23.84
N ALA A 47 20.28 27.37 25.10
CA ALA A 47 19.16 27.25 26.02
C ALA A 47 18.13 28.43 26.06
N ALA A 48 17.14 28.26 26.96
CA ALA A 48 16.06 29.14 27.48
C ALA A 48 14.67 28.84 26.88
N ASP A 49 13.57 28.53 27.61
CA ASP A 49 13.12 28.77 29.00
C ASP A 49 12.07 27.71 29.43
N PRO A 50 11.86 27.41 30.74
CA PRO A 50 10.79 26.55 31.27
C PRO A 50 9.48 27.32 31.66
N PRO A 51 8.38 26.62 32.01
CA PRO A 51 7.05 26.88 31.46
C PRO A 51 6.06 27.58 32.43
N ALA A 52 5.03 28.23 31.85
CA ALA A 52 3.90 28.76 32.60
C ALA A 52 2.60 27.98 32.36
N SER A 53 2.14 27.31 33.42
CA SER A 53 0.76 27.03 33.83
C SER A 53 -0.13 26.14 32.94
N ALA A 54 -0.21 24.86 33.34
CA ALA A 54 -1.35 23.98 33.08
C ALA A 54 -2.42 24.10 34.21
N PRO A 55 -3.73 24.06 33.90
CA PRO A 55 -4.79 23.94 34.90
C PRO A 55 -4.98 22.47 35.40
N PRO A 56 -5.61 22.26 36.57
CA PRO A 56 -5.58 21.00 37.29
C PRO A 56 -6.52 19.92 36.74
N VAL A 57 -6.09 18.69 37.02
CA VAL A 57 -6.66 17.39 36.74
C VAL A 57 -8.00 17.20 37.46
N ALA A 58 -9.05 16.82 36.73
CA ALA A 58 -10.27 16.27 37.32
C ALA A 58 -10.20 14.75 37.31
N SER A 59 -10.01 14.17 38.50
CA SER A 59 -9.98 12.73 38.76
C SER A 59 -11.34 12.09 38.49
N ALA A 60 -11.40 11.14 37.56
CA ALA A 60 -12.51 10.19 37.44
C ALA A 60 -12.23 8.94 38.30
N PRO A 61 -13.24 8.36 38.96
CA PRO A 61 -13.08 7.24 39.88
C PRO A 61 -12.79 5.90 39.15
N PRO A 62 -12.08 4.96 39.82
CA PRO A 62 -11.83 3.62 39.28
C PRO A 62 -13.10 2.76 39.37
N VAL A 63 -13.55 2.23 38.23
CA VAL A 63 -14.55 1.14 38.19
C VAL A 63 -13.85 -0.20 38.32
N SER A 64 -14.20 -0.91 39.40
CA SER A 64 -13.73 -2.22 39.80
C SER A 64 -14.16 -3.34 38.82
N PRO A 65 -13.36 -4.42 38.67
CA PRO A 65 -13.67 -5.56 37.80
C PRO A 65 -14.71 -6.50 38.41
N ALA A 66 -15.63 -7.01 37.59
CA ALA A 66 -16.57 -8.06 37.96
C ALA A 66 -15.93 -9.46 37.84
N PRO A 67 -16.30 -10.43 38.70
CA PRO A 67 -15.62 -11.72 38.84
C PRO A 67 -15.99 -12.76 37.78
N ALA A 68 -15.02 -13.63 37.51
CA ALA A 68 -15.12 -14.83 36.71
C ALA A 68 -15.97 -15.92 37.42
N THR A 69 -16.88 -16.54 36.67
CA THR A 69 -17.54 -17.79 37.08
C THR A 69 -16.81 -18.97 36.46
N ALA A 70 -16.33 -19.87 37.30
CA ALA A 70 -15.68 -21.12 36.93
C ALA A 70 -16.61 -22.34 37.10
N ARG A 71 -16.17 -23.44 36.46
CA ARG A 71 -16.43 -24.90 36.66
C ARG A 71 -17.54 -25.59 35.85
N PRO A 72 -17.47 -26.93 35.60
CA PRO A 72 -16.40 -27.91 35.90
C PRO A 72 -15.98 -28.89 34.75
N SER A 73 -14.78 -29.48 34.90
CA SER A 73 -14.26 -30.65 34.16
C SER A 73 -14.72 -31.99 34.74
N ILE A 74 -15.16 -32.93 33.89
CA ILE A 74 -15.18 -34.41 34.07
C ILE A 74 -15.34 -34.99 32.64
N GLY A 75 -14.64 -35.97 32.07
CA GLY A 75 -13.56 -36.87 32.47
C GLY A 75 -13.17 -37.72 31.24
N ALA A 76 -11.95 -38.26 31.20
CA ALA A 76 -11.49 -39.31 30.28
C ALA A 76 -11.75 -40.71 30.91
N PRO A 77 -11.83 -41.84 30.17
CA PRO A 77 -10.67 -42.46 29.51
C PRO A 77 -10.90 -43.24 28.17
N THR A 78 -9.77 -43.53 27.50
CA THR A 78 -9.46 -44.40 26.32
C THR A 78 -9.79 -45.90 26.62
N PRO A 79 -9.91 -46.87 25.64
CA PRO A 79 -8.90 -47.23 24.62
C PRO A 79 -9.39 -47.75 23.23
N LEU A 80 -8.40 -47.97 22.35
CA LEU A 80 -8.38 -48.48 20.97
C LEU A 80 -8.72 -50.00 20.86
N PRO A 81 -9.15 -50.51 19.69
CA PRO A 81 -8.28 -51.47 18.98
C PRO A 81 -8.33 -51.45 17.42
N THR A 82 -7.44 -52.29 16.88
CA THR A 82 -6.77 -52.40 15.57
C THR A 82 -7.53 -53.11 14.40
N LEU A 83 -7.30 -52.61 13.17
CA LEU A 83 -7.19 -53.16 11.76
C LEU A 83 -7.52 -54.65 11.45
N PRO A 84 -8.00 -55.01 10.22
CA PRO A 84 -7.09 -55.17 9.05
C PRO A 84 -7.61 -54.87 7.62
N SER A 85 -6.62 -54.52 6.78
CA SER A 85 -6.35 -54.76 5.36
C SER A 85 -7.41 -55.42 4.44
N GLY A 86 -7.67 -54.77 3.30
CA GLY A 86 -8.33 -55.34 2.11
C GLY A 86 -7.69 -54.81 0.83
N ALA A 87 -7.33 -55.74 -0.06
CA ALA A 87 -6.35 -55.64 -1.13
C ALA A 87 -6.77 -54.85 -2.40
N ALA A 88 -5.73 -54.45 -3.15
CA ALA A 88 -5.72 -53.74 -4.43
C ALA A 88 -6.26 -54.55 -5.64
N THR A 89 -6.52 -53.86 -6.77
CA THR A 89 -6.04 -54.18 -8.17
C THR A 89 -6.57 -53.13 -9.19
N PRO A 90 -5.86 -52.82 -10.31
CA PRO A 90 -5.83 -51.52 -10.99
C PRO A 90 -6.44 -51.47 -12.42
N ALA A 91 -6.68 -50.26 -12.95
CA ALA A 91 -6.64 -49.81 -14.37
C ALA A 91 -7.43 -48.47 -14.45
N ALA A 92 -7.09 -47.42 -15.21
CA ALA A 92 -6.21 -47.32 -16.36
C ALA A 92 -5.53 -45.94 -16.41
N THR A 93 -4.33 -45.96 -16.98
CA THR A 93 -3.50 -44.85 -17.43
C THR A 93 -4.27 -43.90 -18.37
N SER A 94 -4.41 -42.65 -17.96
CA SER A 94 -4.28 -41.52 -18.88
C SER A 94 -3.23 -40.59 -18.29
N SER A 95 -2.01 -40.73 -18.79
CA SER A 95 -0.91 -39.82 -18.56
C SER A 95 -1.24 -38.50 -19.25
N ALA A 96 -2.11 -37.70 -18.63
CA ALA A 96 -2.17 -36.28 -18.93
C ALA A 96 -0.78 -35.71 -18.64
N ALA A 97 -0.14 -35.13 -19.65
CA ALA A 97 1.07 -34.34 -19.47
C ALA A 97 0.84 -33.35 -18.31
N PRO A 98 1.84 -33.11 -17.44
CA PRO A 98 1.69 -32.08 -16.42
C PRO A 98 1.42 -30.77 -17.15
N VAL A 99 0.18 -30.29 -17.03
CA VAL A 99 -0.13 -28.89 -17.33
C VAL A 99 0.76 -28.12 -16.37
N VAL A 100 1.72 -27.39 -16.95
CA VAL A 100 2.58 -26.50 -16.19
C VAL A 100 1.64 -25.55 -15.46
N SER A 101 1.40 -25.80 -14.18
CA SER A 101 0.79 -24.80 -13.31
C SER A 101 1.58 -23.53 -13.53
N PRO A 102 0.94 -22.40 -13.90
CA PRO A 102 1.66 -21.14 -13.99
C PRO A 102 2.39 -20.98 -12.65
N SER A 103 3.72 -20.87 -12.70
CA SER A 103 4.51 -20.53 -11.52
C SER A 103 3.82 -19.33 -10.89
N ALA A 104 3.21 -19.54 -9.72
CA ALA A 104 2.61 -18.47 -8.96
C ALA A 104 3.73 -17.46 -8.74
N ARG A 105 3.66 -16.32 -9.43
CA ARG A 105 4.58 -15.23 -9.12
C ARG A 105 4.34 -14.88 -7.66
N PRO A 106 5.39 -14.65 -6.86
CA PRO A 106 5.19 -14.12 -5.52
C PRO A 106 4.36 -12.84 -5.64
N VAL A 107 3.27 -12.78 -4.88
CA VAL A 107 2.39 -11.61 -4.82
C VAL A 107 3.10 -10.57 -3.96
N ALA A 108 3.39 -9.41 -4.55
CA ALA A 108 4.02 -8.31 -3.85
C ALA A 108 2.99 -7.65 -2.92
N VAL A 109 3.33 -7.52 -1.65
CA VAL A 109 2.44 -6.96 -0.62
C VAL A 109 2.73 -5.46 -0.49
N VAL A 110 1.70 -4.63 -0.53
CA VAL A 110 1.86 -3.18 -0.29
C VAL A 110 2.35 -2.88 1.12
N THR A 111 3.36 -2.03 1.24
CA THR A 111 4.01 -1.66 2.51
C THR A 111 4.03 -0.16 2.80
N ARG A 112 3.86 0.70 1.79
CA ARG A 112 3.87 2.17 1.95
C ARG A 112 3.17 2.86 0.79
N VAL A 113 2.51 3.98 1.08
CA VAL A 113 1.87 4.86 0.09
C VAL A 113 2.41 6.28 0.23
N VAL A 114 2.78 6.89 -0.89
CA VAL A 114 3.30 8.26 -0.96
C VAL A 114 2.54 9.05 -2.01
N ILE A 115 2.10 10.25 -1.66
CA ILE A 115 1.48 11.20 -2.60
C ILE A 115 2.24 12.52 -2.46
N PRO A 116 3.29 12.74 -3.28
CA PRO A 116 4.22 13.85 -3.09
C PRO A 116 3.55 15.22 -3.14
N SER A 117 2.55 15.42 -4.02
CA SER A 117 1.85 16.70 -4.17
C SER A 117 1.10 17.10 -2.89
N GLU A 118 0.64 16.12 -2.13
CA GLU A 118 -0.14 16.30 -0.90
C GLU A 118 0.69 16.11 0.38
N ARG A 119 1.99 15.86 0.24
CA ARG A 119 2.92 15.55 1.35
C ARG A 119 2.44 14.40 2.24
N ILE A 120 1.86 13.39 1.61
CA ILE A 120 1.40 12.18 2.28
C ILE A 120 2.46 11.11 2.12
N ASP A 121 2.80 10.46 3.21
CA ASP A 121 3.78 9.40 3.28
C ASP A 121 3.43 8.49 4.47
N LEU A 122 2.78 7.37 4.20
CA LEU A 122 2.25 6.49 5.23
C LEU A 122 2.72 5.05 5.02
N PRO A 123 3.14 4.35 6.09
CA PRO A 123 3.22 2.90 6.06
C PRO A 123 1.83 2.30 5.82
N VAL A 124 1.78 1.16 5.15
CA VAL A 124 0.54 0.43 4.84
C VAL A 124 0.59 -0.92 5.55
N ILE A 125 -0.48 -1.25 6.28
CA ILE A 125 -0.68 -2.54 6.91
C ILE A 125 -1.88 -3.27 6.30
N SER A 126 -1.91 -4.59 6.44
CA SER A 126 -3.05 -5.42 6.04
C SER A 126 -4.22 -5.27 7.03
N ARG A 127 -5.47 -5.31 6.55
CA ARG A 127 -6.66 -5.32 7.40
C ARG A 127 -6.75 -6.60 8.26
N LEU A 128 -6.15 -7.70 7.82
CA LEU A 128 -6.09 -8.93 8.59
C LEU A 128 -5.18 -8.81 9.81
N GLU A 129 -4.15 -7.97 9.73
CA GLU A 129 -3.21 -7.73 10.81
C GLU A 129 -3.94 -7.16 12.04
N ARG A 130 -3.59 -7.64 13.23
CA ARG A 130 -4.22 -7.21 14.48
C ARG A 130 -3.32 -6.23 15.21
N VAL A 131 -3.70 -4.95 15.15
CA VAL A 131 -3.02 -3.89 15.87
C VAL A 131 -3.68 -3.70 17.25
N PRO A 132 -2.91 -3.67 18.36
CA PRO A 132 -3.44 -3.34 19.68
C PRO A 132 -4.17 -1.99 19.67
N GLY A 133 -5.36 -1.93 20.27
CA GLY A 133 -6.16 -0.70 20.32
C GLY A 133 -7.00 -0.44 19.06
N GLN A 134 -6.90 -1.30 18.03
CA GLN A 134 -7.79 -1.22 16.88
C GLN A 134 -9.23 -1.63 17.26
N GLY A 135 -10.20 -0.82 16.86
CA GLY A 135 -11.62 -1.04 17.12
C GLY A 135 -12.18 -2.32 16.47
N PRO A 136 -13.41 -2.74 16.85
CA PRO A 136 -14.04 -3.96 16.34
C PRO A 136 -14.32 -3.93 14.83
N ASP A 137 -14.41 -2.74 14.23
CA ASP A 137 -14.64 -2.52 12.79
C ASP A 137 -13.37 -2.65 11.94
N ARG A 138 -12.20 -2.79 12.59
CA ARG A 138 -10.88 -2.81 11.94
C ARG A 138 -10.61 -1.53 11.15
N TYR A 139 -11.10 -0.39 11.62
CA TYR A 139 -10.79 0.91 11.02
C TYR A 139 -9.27 1.14 11.02
N PRO A 140 -8.70 1.85 10.01
CA PRO A 140 -7.28 2.20 10.00
C PRO A 140 -6.81 2.78 11.35
N PRO A 141 -5.72 2.27 11.95
CA PRO A 141 -5.08 2.92 13.08
C PRO A 141 -4.53 4.32 12.69
N CYS A 142 -4.18 5.12 13.69
CA CYS A 142 -3.44 6.37 13.45
C CYS A 142 -2.06 6.09 12.84
N ASP A 143 -1.52 7.06 12.11
CA ASP A 143 -0.17 7.06 11.50
C ASP A 143 0.10 5.94 10.48
N VAL A 144 -0.91 5.15 10.11
CA VAL A 144 -0.82 4.09 9.12
C VAL A 144 -1.99 4.15 8.15
N ALA A 145 -1.74 3.72 6.92
CA ALA A 145 -2.77 3.37 5.97
C ALA A 145 -3.07 1.87 6.06
N LEU A 146 -4.27 1.48 5.65
CA LEU A 146 -4.79 0.13 5.72
C LEU A 146 -5.13 -0.35 4.32
N PHE A 147 -4.49 -1.43 3.89
CA PHE A 147 -4.89 -2.17 2.70
C PHE A 147 -6.06 -3.10 3.01
N HIS A 148 -7.03 -3.19 2.10
CA HIS A 148 -8.17 -4.09 2.26
C HIS A 148 -7.95 -5.39 1.47
N ASP A 149 -7.73 -6.48 2.20
CA ASP A 149 -7.32 -7.79 1.65
C ASP A 149 -8.38 -8.55 0.81
N ALA A 150 -9.52 -7.92 0.53
CA ALA A 150 -10.54 -8.48 -0.38
C ALA A 150 -10.29 -8.05 -1.83
N PHE A 151 -9.28 -7.20 -2.04
CA PHE A 151 -8.95 -6.56 -3.31
C PHE A 151 -7.54 -6.95 -3.76
N ALA A 152 -7.19 -6.60 -4.99
CA ALA A 152 -5.93 -6.99 -5.61
C ALA A 152 -4.74 -6.21 -5.02
N GLN A 153 -3.60 -6.88 -4.85
CA GLN A 153 -2.34 -6.22 -4.58
C GLN A 153 -1.79 -5.48 -5.82
N PRO A 154 -0.83 -4.55 -5.67
CA PRO A 154 -0.24 -3.83 -6.80
C PRO A 154 0.37 -4.72 -7.90
N SER A 155 0.84 -5.92 -7.56
CA SER A 155 1.37 -6.89 -8.53
C SER A 155 0.31 -7.74 -9.24
N GLU A 156 -0.94 -7.65 -8.80
CA GLU A 156 -2.05 -8.46 -9.29
C GLU A 156 -2.96 -7.67 -10.23
N GLU A 157 -3.71 -8.38 -11.06
CA GLU A 157 -4.76 -7.76 -11.87
C GLU A 157 -5.94 -7.38 -10.99
N GLY A 158 -6.37 -6.12 -11.06
CA GLY A 158 -7.54 -5.63 -10.34
C GLY A 158 -7.35 -4.23 -9.78
N ALA A 159 -8.16 -3.89 -8.78
CA ALA A 159 -8.07 -2.63 -8.06
C ALA A 159 -7.49 -2.86 -6.67
N THR A 160 -6.64 -1.96 -6.22
CA THR A 160 -6.08 -1.93 -4.86
C THR A 160 -6.80 -0.85 -4.05
N TYR A 161 -7.27 -1.19 -2.85
CA TYR A 161 -7.97 -0.24 -1.97
C TYR A 161 -7.15 0.02 -0.71
N ILE A 162 -6.77 1.29 -0.52
CA ILE A 162 -6.00 1.79 0.61
C ILE A 162 -6.82 2.84 1.35
N TYR A 163 -6.96 2.69 2.67
CA TYR A 163 -7.74 3.56 3.54
C TYR A 163 -6.85 4.21 4.59
N ALA A 164 -7.12 5.46 4.96
CA ALA A 164 -6.49 6.09 6.12
C ALA A 164 -7.44 7.14 6.71
N HIS A 165 -7.24 7.52 7.98
CA HIS A 165 -7.93 8.66 8.57
C HIS A 165 -7.67 9.97 7.81
N ALA A 166 -8.70 10.80 7.74
CA ALA A 166 -8.57 12.21 7.40
C ALA A 166 -8.15 13.01 8.65
N GLN A 167 -6.93 12.75 9.14
CA GLN A 167 -6.32 13.45 10.26
C GLN A 167 -4.95 14.03 9.87
N ALA A 168 -4.43 14.95 10.68
CA ALA A 168 -3.10 15.53 10.49
C ALA A 168 -2.05 14.42 10.39
N GLY A 169 -1.13 14.57 9.42
CA GLY A 169 -0.13 13.54 9.12
C GLY A 169 -0.63 12.37 8.27
N MET A 170 -1.92 12.33 7.91
CA MET A 170 -2.52 11.25 7.15
C MET A 170 -3.24 11.77 5.89
N PHE A 171 -4.46 11.28 5.58
CA PHE A 171 -5.19 11.63 4.35
C PHE A 171 -5.99 12.93 4.46
N ILE A 172 -5.84 13.74 5.52
CA ILE A 172 -6.50 15.05 5.58
C ILE A 172 -6.17 15.94 4.37
N PRO A 173 -4.93 15.99 3.84
CA PRO A 173 -4.62 16.86 2.70
C PRO A 173 -5.37 16.42 1.44
N LEU A 174 -5.56 15.11 1.22
CA LEU A 174 -6.39 14.60 0.13
C LEU A 174 -7.85 15.03 0.25
N LEU A 175 -8.41 14.97 1.47
CA LEU A 175 -9.78 15.44 1.71
C LEU A 175 -9.87 16.94 1.41
N GLU A 176 -8.96 17.76 1.95
CA GLU A 176 -8.92 19.20 1.73
C GLU A 176 -8.73 19.58 0.26
N ALA A 177 -7.88 18.87 -0.48
CA ALA A 177 -7.70 19.03 -1.91
C ALA A 177 -8.99 18.65 -2.67
N SER A 178 -9.65 17.55 -2.29
CA SER A 178 -10.91 17.13 -2.91
C SER A 178 -12.05 18.12 -2.69
N LEU A 179 -12.05 18.87 -1.58
CA LEU A 179 -13.05 19.90 -1.29
C LEU A 179 -12.88 21.16 -2.15
N ARG A 180 -11.67 21.39 -2.69
CA ARG A 180 -11.36 22.56 -3.51
C ARG A 180 -11.57 22.20 -4.98
N ARG A 181 -12.53 22.85 -5.63
CA ARG A 181 -12.88 22.63 -7.05
C ARG A 181 -13.02 21.13 -7.37
N ASP A 182 -13.67 20.39 -6.47
CA ASP A 182 -13.90 18.95 -6.59
C ASP A 182 -12.63 18.11 -6.86
N GLY A 183 -11.47 18.55 -6.36
CA GLY A 183 -10.21 17.85 -6.50
C GLY A 183 -9.52 18.02 -7.85
N GLU A 184 -9.87 19.06 -8.62
CA GLU A 184 -9.22 19.37 -9.90
C GLU A 184 -7.68 19.37 -9.81
N SER A 185 -7.12 19.86 -8.71
CA SER A 185 -5.66 19.90 -8.50
C SER A 185 -5.01 18.54 -8.26
N LEU A 186 -5.80 17.50 -7.95
CA LEU A 186 -5.31 16.15 -7.75
C LEU A 186 -5.18 15.41 -9.09
N LEU A 187 -5.87 15.84 -10.14
CA LEU A 187 -5.83 15.17 -11.43
C LEU A 187 -4.42 15.25 -12.02
N GLY A 188 -3.89 14.11 -12.46
CA GLY A 188 -2.51 13.98 -12.94
C GLY A 188 -1.45 13.89 -11.84
N ALA A 189 -1.83 14.00 -10.56
CA ALA A 189 -0.88 13.78 -9.47
C ALA A 189 -0.48 12.30 -9.39
N LEU A 190 0.78 12.06 -9.01
CA LEU A 190 1.33 10.72 -8.85
C LEU A 190 1.02 10.16 -7.46
N VAL A 191 0.66 8.89 -7.43
CA VAL A 191 0.59 8.05 -6.23
C VAL A 191 1.66 6.98 -6.36
N GLU A 192 2.61 6.96 -5.43
CA GLU A 192 3.65 5.94 -5.36
C GLU A 192 3.27 4.89 -4.32
N VAL A 193 3.29 3.63 -4.73
CA VAL A 193 2.99 2.49 -3.85
C VAL A 193 4.20 1.58 -3.81
N TYR A 194 4.76 1.38 -2.62
CA TYR A 194 5.90 0.52 -2.39
C TYR A 194 5.43 -0.84 -1.88
N THR A 195 6.14 -1.88 -2.28
CA THR A 195 5.87 -3.27 -1.91
C THR A 195 7.04 -3.92 -1.18
N ASP A 196 6.80 -5.08 -0.59
CA ASP A 196 7.78 -5.88 0.16
C ASP A 196 8.89 -6.50 -0.71
N ASP A 197 8.71 -6.53 -2.03
CA ASP A 197 9.71 -6.96 -3.01
C ASP A 197 10.54 -5.80 -3.59
N ASP A 198 10.65 -4.70 -2.83
CA ASP A 198 11.40 -3.47 -3.16
C ASP A 198 10.98 -2.79 -4.48
N LYS A 199 9.76 -3.06 -4.95
CA LYS A 199 9.21 -2.39 -6.13
C LYS A 199 8.43 -1.14 -5.73
N ARG A 200 8.44 -0.20 -6.68
CA ARG A 200 7.61 1.01 -6.66
C ARG A 200 6.68 1.00 -7.85
N TYR A 201 5.39 1.02 -7.57
CA TYR A 201 4.32 1.19 -8.53
C TYR A 201 3.93 2.67 -8.57
N LEU A 202 3.79 3.22 -9.79
CA LEU A 202 3.38 4.60 -10.01
C LEU A 202 1.99 4.59 -10.62
N TYR A 203 1.06 5.26 -9.96
CA TYR A 203 -0.29 5.50 -10.44
C TYR A 203 -0.51 6.99 -10.66
N GLU A 204 -1.41 7.31 -11.57
CA GLU A 204 -1.86 8.67 -11.84
C GLU A 204 -3.31 8.81 -11.38
N ILE A 205 -3.63 9.91 -10.70
CA ILE A 205 -5.02 10.21 -10.34
C ILE A 205 -5.76 10.71 -11.58
N GLU A 206 -6.59 9.85 -12.16
CA GLU A 206 -7.44 10.23 -13.31
C GLU A 206 -8.82 10.76 -12.89
N ARG A 207 -9.26 10.46 -11.67
CA ARG A 207 -10.59 10.80 -11.19
C ARG A 207 -10.63 10.96 -9.68
N VAL A 208 -11.33 12.01 -9.23
CA VAL A 208 -11.68 12.21 -7.81
C VAL A 208 -13.18 12.04 -7.68
N LYS A 209 -13.60 11.14 -6.79
CA LYS A 209 -15.02 10.94 -6.45
C LYS A 209 -15.25 11.35 -5.00
N ARG A 210 -16.21 12.25 -4.79
CA ARG A 210 -16.74 12.56 -3.47
C ARG A 210 -18.16 12.03 -3.38
N HIS A 211 -18.54 11.52 -2.21
CA HIS A 211 -19.87 10.95 -1.97
C HIS A 211 -20.26 9.90 -3.02
N ALA A 212 -19.32 9.00 -3.35
CA ALA A 212 -19.55 7.96 -4.35
C ALA A 212 -20.75 7.08 -3.99
N LEU A 213 -21.68 6.91 -4.93
CA LEU A 213 -22.86 6.03 -4.86
C LEU A 213 -22.89 5.04 -6.03
N ASP A 214 -21.87 5.06 -6.89
CA ASP A 214 -21.80 4.38 -8.19
C ASP A 214 -21.03 3.07 -8.16
#